data_AF-A0A727J6A8-F1
#
_entry.id   AF-A0A727J6A8-F1
#
_cell.length_a   1.000
_cell.length_b   1.000
_cell.length_c   1.000
_cell.angle_alpha   90.00
_cell.angle_beta   90.00
_cell.angle_gamma   90.00
#
_symmetry.space_group_name_H-M   'P 1'
#
loop_
_entity.id
_entity.type
_entity.pdbx_description
1 polymer ?
#
loop_
_entity_poly.entity_id
_entity_poly.type
_entity_poly.pdbx_seq_one_letter_code
_entity_poly.pdbx_strand_id
1 'polypeptide(L)'
;MVNRTASAHKGIPTTENPRERPQVNTRTTGKGSGHPPKKLSPLDEWKAGREKAIGNPDWYIYDNTIRKLVSEINRHLSTSKNIEKYKPLDWKLIKAMIWTETGAAVTAWKTRPIQIGNTGDEGIKEVVIPARPRKYNIIIPKTWNTYLIN
;
A
#
# COMPACT_ATOMS: atom_id res chain seq x y z
N MET A 1 -9.92 34.89 25.25
CA MET A 1 -9.25 33.57 25.38
C MET A 1 -10.27 32.51 25.05
N VAL A 2 -10.07 31.74 23.98
CA VAL A 2 -10.97 30.66 23.58
C VAL A 2 -10.19 29.36 23.65
N ASN A 3 -10.49 28.53 24.65
CA ASN A 3 -9.93 27.20 24.78
C ASN A 3 -10.57 26.27 23.74
N ARG A 4 -9.78 25.80 22.77
CA ARG A 4 -10.16 24.71 21.87
C ARG A 4 -9.60 23.41 22.41
N THR A 5 -10.46 22.58 22.98
CA THR A 5 -10.19 21.17 23.27
C THR A 5 -10.09 20.42 21.94
N ALA A 6 -8.90 19.87 21.65
CA ALA A 6 -8.68 19.00 20.50
C ALA A 6 -9.32 17.63 20.77
N SER A 7 -10.30 17.26 19.95
CA SER A 7 -10.89 15.92 19.97
C SER A 7 -9.87 14.93 19.38
N ALA A 8 -9.38 14.02 20.20
CA ALA A 8 -8.44 12.98 19.80
C ALA A 8 -9.17 11.94 18.93
N HIS A 9 -8.89 11.94 17.63
CA HIS A 9 -9.31 10.86 16.75
C HIS A 9 -8.61 9.55 17.15
N LYS A 10 -9.38 8.58 17.66
CA LYS A 10 -8.98 7.18 17.80
C LYS A 10 -8.75 6.60 16.41
N GLY A 11 -7.49 6.55 15.98
CA GLY A 11 -7.09 5.87 14.77
C GLY A 11 -5.61 5.52 14.82
N ILE A 12 -5.32 4.22 14.68
CA ILE A 12 -4.01 3.60 14.47
C ILE A 12 -3.21 3.29 15.76
N PRO A 13 -2.84 2.01 15.99
CA PRO A 13 -1.96 1.62 17.10
C PRO A 13 -0.57 2.25 16.98
N THR A 14 -0.09 2.80 18.07
CA THR A 14 1.28 3.29 18.25
C THR A 14 2.26 2.12 18.32
N THR A 15 2.59 1.47 17.20
CA THR A 15 3.62 0.42 17.18
C THR A 15 4.50 0.50 15.94
N GLU A 16 5.15 1.64 15.72
CA GLU A 16 6.27 1.75 14.77
C GLU A 16 7.46 2.48 15.43
N ASN A 17 7.78 2.13 16.68
CA ASN A 17 9.00 2.57 17.33
C ASN A 17 9.97 1.38 17.45
N PRO A 18 11.09 1.33 16.70
CA PRO A 18 11.91 0.12 16.55
C PRO A 18 12.93 -0.08 17.69
N ARG A 19 12.58 0.22 18.95
CA ARG A 19 13.58 0.25 20.04
C ARG A 19 13.45 -0.76 21.17
N GLU A 20 12.53 -1.71 21.14
CA GLU A 20 12.54 -2.78 22.13
C GLU A 20 12.43 -4.14 21.44
N ARG A 21 13.57 -4.85 21.38
CA ARG A 21 13.60 -6.28 21.06
C ARG A 21 13.27 -7.06 22.33
N PRO A 22 12.22 -7.89 22.36
CA PRO A 22 12.15 -8.97 23.33
C PRO A 22 13.11 -10.09 22.90
N GLN A 23 13.92 -10.54 23.85
CA GLN A 23 14.84 -11.66 23.73
C GLN A 23 14.12 -12.94 23.27
N VAL A 24 14.76 -13.65 22.34
CA VAL A 24 14.32 -14.95 21.80
C VAL A 24 14.50 -16.01 22.88
N ASN A 25 13.40 -16.62 23.33
CA ASN A 25 13.44 -17.87 24.09
C ASN A 25 13.15 -19.05 23.16
N THR A 26 14.15 -19.92 23.02
CA THR A 26 14.09 -21.21 22.31
C THR A 26 13.36 -22.31 23.10
N ARG A 27 12.76 -23.25 22.34
CA ARG A 27 12.04 -24.51 22.68
C ARG A 27 10.54 -24.34 22.95
N THR A 28 9.66 -25.07 22.25
CA THR A 28 9.53 -26.54 22.43
C THR A 28 8.98 -27.22 21.16
N THR A 29 9.54 -28.39 20.84
CA THR A 29 9.04 -29.39 19.89
C THR A 29 7.65 -29.89 20.29
N GLY A 30 6.63 -29.61 19.48
CA GLY A 30 5.25 -30.06 19.66
C GLY A 30 4.75 -30.83 18.45
N LYS A 31 4.50 -32.12 18.68
CA LYS A 31 3.92 -33.16 17.84
C LYS A 31 2.72 -32.66 17.01
N GLY A 32 2.69 -33.02 15.71
CA GLY A 32 1.64 -32.64 14.79
C GLY A 32 0.25 -33.17 15.16
N SER A 33 -0.73 -32.28 15.14
CA SER A 33 -2.14 -32.61 14.96
C SER A 33 -2.55 -32.26 13.54
N GLY A 34 -2.98 -33.27 12.78
CA GLY A 34 -3.46 -33.15 11.41
C GLY A 34 -4.83 -32.48 11.36
N HIS A 35 -4.86 -31.16 11.57
CA HIS A 35 -5.93 -30.32 11.04
C HIS A 35 -5.45 -29.69 9.74
N PRO A 36 -6.23 -29.75 8.64
CA PRO A 36 -5.90 -28.95 7.48
C PRO A 36 -5.82 -27.49 7.95
N PRO A 37 -4.78 -26.74 7.54
CA PRO A 37 -4.61 -25.36 7.96
C PRO A 37 -5.92 -24.63 7.67
N LYS A 38 -6.50 -24.03 8.71
CA LYS A 38 -7.76 -23.30 8.61
C LYS A 38 -7.58 -22.23 7.52
N LYS A 39 -8.30 -22.36 6.40
CA LYS A 39 -8.27 -21.35 5.34
C LYS A 39 -8.63 -20.02 5.97
N LEU A 40 -7.74 -19.05 5.84
CA LEU A 40 -7.95 -17.70 6.34
C LEU A 40 -8.99 -17.01 5.45
N SER A 41 -9.68 -16.01 5.99
CA SER A 41 -10.46 -15.12 5.14
C SER A 41 -9.50 -14.32 4.23
N PRO A 42 -9.93 -13.85 3.05
CA PRO A 42 -9.08 -13.01 2.19
C PRO A 42 -8.49 -11.79 2.92
N LEU A 43 -9.25 -11.21 3.85
CA LEU A 43 -8.79 -10.10 4.69
C LEU A 43 -7.69 -10.52 5.67
N ASP A 44 -7.80 -11.71 6.26
CA ASP A 44 -6.82 -12.21 7.21
C ASP A 44 -5.54 -12.69 6.52
N GLU A 45 -5.65 -13.23 5.30
CA GLU A 45 -4.50 -13.51 4.42
C GLU A 45 -3.75 -12.23 4.10
N TRP A 46 -4.47 -11.17 3.73
CA TRP A 46 -3.89 -9.86 3.46
C TRP A 46 -3.17 -9.29 4.68
N LYS A 47 -3.81 -9.32 5.86
CA LYS A 47 -3.19 -8.87 7.13
C LYS A 47 -1.94 -9.68 7.45
N ALA A 48 -1.98 -11.00 7.31
CA ALA A 48 -0.84 -11.87 7.55
C ALA A 48 0.33 -11.58 6.59
N GLY A 49 0.03 -11.24 5.33
CA GLY A 49 1.02 -10.78 4.36
C GLY A 49 1.71 -9.48 4.80
N ARG A 50 0.94 -8.51 5.30
CA ARG A 50 1.47 -7.25 5.85
C ARG A 50 2.33 -7.46 7.10
N GLU A 51 1.92 -8.31 8.03
CA GLU A 51 2.68 -8.58 9.26
C GLU A 51 4.09 -9.09 8.96
N LYS A 52 4.24 -9.94 7.93
CA LYS A 52 5.55 -10.44 7.48
C LYS A 52 6.49 -9.35 6.95
N ALA A 53 5.97 -8.16 6.63
CA ALA A 53 6.77 -7.03 6.17
C ALA A 53 7.52 -6.35 7.31
N ILE A 54 6.96 -6.39 8.53
CA ILE A 54 7.50 -5.66 9.68
C ILE A 54 8.85 -6.27 10.07
N GLY A 55 9.90 -5.46 10.04
CA GLY A 55 11.28 -5.89 10.32
C GLY A 55 12.04 -6.42 9.11
N ASN A 56 11.41 -6.56 7.93
CA ASN A 56 12.12 -6.87 6.70
C ASN A 56 12.72 -5.58 6.09
N PRO A 57 14.04 -5.50 5.84
CA PRO A 57 14.65 -4.32 5.20
C PRO A 57 14.06 -3.99 3.83
N ASP A 58 13.68 -5.01 3.04
CA ASP A 58 13.14 -4.83 1.69
C ASP A 58 11.78 -4.13 1.69
N TRP A 59 11.05 -4.14 2.82
CA TRP A 59 9.83 -3.37 2.99
C TRP A 59 10.09 -1.86 2.81
N TYR A 60 11.29 -1.36 3.12
CA TYR A 60 11.58 0.08 3.15
C TYR A 60 12.20 0.62 1.86
N ILE A 61 12.52 -0.20 0.86
CA ILE A 61 13.32 0.25 -0.30
C ILE A 61 12.60 1.29 -1.16
N TYR A 62 11.26 1.26 -1.21
CA TYR A 62 10.45 2.20 -2.00
C TYR A 62 9.81 3.32 -1.18
N ASP A 63 10.14 3.42 0.10
CA ASP A 63 9.52 4.38 1.02
C ASP A 63 9.52 5.82 0.48
N ASN A 64 10.68 6.29 0.01
CA ASN A 64 10.82 7.66 -0.48
C ASN A 64 10.06 7.87 -1.78
N THR A 65 10.09 6.89 -2.69
CA THR A 65 9.35 6.91 -3.95
C THR A 65 7.84 6.96 -3.70
N ILE A 66 7.33 6.05 -2.86
CA ILE A 66 5.90 5.97 -2.52
C ILE A 66 5.45 7.26 -1.83
N ARG A 67 6.21 7.76 -0.83
CA ARG A 67 5.90 9.03 -0.17
C ARG A 67 5.81 10.19 -1.15
N LYS A 68 6.78 10.30 -2.06
CA LYS A 68 6.81 11.35 -3.08
C LYS A 68 5.61 11.26 -4.01
N LEU A 69 5.35 10.10 -4.61
CA LEU A 69 4.25 9.89 -5.55
C LEU A 69 2.89 10.16 -4.91
N VAL A 70 2.66 9.61 -3.72
CA VAL A 70 1.41 9.83 -2.97
C VAL A 70 1.24 11.30 -2.62
N SER A 71 2.31 12.00 -2.23
CA SER A 71 2.25 13.44 -1.96
C SER A 71 1.90 14.26 -3.20
N GLU A 72 2.47 13.93 -4.36
CA GLU A 72 2.18 14.59 -5.63
C GLU A 72 0.72 14.38 -6.07
N ILE A 73 0.20 13.16 -5.93
CA ILE A 73 -1.21 12.83 -6.20
C ILE A 73 -2.13 13.52 -5.21
N ASN A 74 -1.85 13.45 -3.91
CA ASN A 74 -2.65 14.12 -2.87
C ASN A 74 -2.74 15.63 -3.15
N ARG A 75 -1.62 16.27 -3.51
CA ARG A 75 -1.58 17.68 -3.89
C ARG A 75 -2.40 17.96 -5.15
N HIS A 76 -2.30 17.11 -6.15
CA HIS A 76 -3.06 17.28 -7.38
C HIS A 76 -4.58 17.17 -7.12
N LEU A 77 -5.00 16.12 -6.43
CA LEU A 77 -6.41 15.84 -6.15
C LEU A 77 -7.03 16.84 -5.17
N SER A 78 -6.28 17.36 -4.19
CA SER A 78 -6.77 18.39 -3.27
C SER A 78 -7.06 19.73 -3.96
N THR A 79 -6.38 20.02 -5.07
CA THR A 79 -6.62 21.22 -5.88
C THR A 79 -7.65 21.03 -6.99
N SER A 80 -8.16 19.80 -7.16
CA SER A 80 -9.13 19.50 -8.21
C SER A 80 -10.51 20.02 -7.83
N LYS A 81 -11.06 20.92 -8.67
CA LYS A 81 -12.39 21.52 -8.46
C LYS A 81 -13.53 20.50 -8.54
N ASN A 82 -13.28 19.30 -9.06
CA ASN A 82 -14.30 18.27 -9.29
C ASN A 82 -14.46 17.30 -8.09
N ILE A 83 -13.70 17.47 -7.01
CA ILE A 83 -13.74 16.58 -5.84
C ILE A 83 -14.08 17.39 -4.60
N GLU A 84 -15.37 17.42 -4.23
CA GLU A 84 -15.88 18.33 -3.19
C GLU A 84 -15.34 18.02 -1.79
N LYS A 85 -14.85 16.80 -1.53
CA LYS A 85 -14.36 16.37 -0.21
C LYS A 85 -13.22 15.37 -0.33
N TYR A 86 -12.14 15.77 -0.99
CA TYR A 86 -10.98 14.89 -1.14
C TYR A 86 -10.38 14.52 0.22
N LYS A 87 -10.24 13.21 0.47
CA LYS A 87 -9.49 12.67 1.60
C LYS A 87 -8.11 12.25 1.11
N PRO A 88 -7.01 12.80 1.67
CA PRO A 88 -5.67 12.40 1.28
C PRO A 88 -5.44 10.90 1.44
N LEU A 89 -4.75 10.30 0.46
CA LEU A 89 -4.29 8.93 0.54
C LEU A 89 -3.17 8.81 1.58
N ASP A 90 -3.22 7.75 2.39
CA ASP A 90 -2.13 7.39 3.29
C ASP A 90 -1.08 6.58 2.53
N TRP A 91 0.15 7.09 2.45
CA TRP A 91 1.24 6.41 1.77
C TRP A 91 1.58 5.05 2.40
N LYS A 92 1.33 4.85 3.69
CA LYS A 92 1.53 3.56 4.36
C LYS A 92 0.51 2.51 3.90
N LEU A 93 -0.74 2.94 3.65
CA LEU A 93 -1.77 2.06 3.10
C LEU A 93 -1.39 1.63 1.68
N ILE A 94 -0.98 2.60 0.84
CA ILE A 94 -0.51 2.31 -0.53
C ILE A 94 0.69 1.36 -0.50
N LYS A 95 1.65 1.60 0.39
CA LYS A 95 2.79 0.71 0.61
C LYS A 95 2.36 -0.72 0.97
N ALA A 96 1.39 -0.86 1.88
CA ALA A 96 0.86 -2.16 2.28
C ALA A 96 0.19 -2.89 1.12
N MET A 97 -0.59 -2.18 0.29
CA MET A 97 -1.18 -2.75 -0.92
C MET A 97 -0.10 -3.31 -1.85
N ILE A 98 0.92 -2.51 -2.18
CA ILE A 98 2.01 -2.89 -3.08
C ILE A 98 2.76 -4.13 -2.56
N TRP A 99 3.02 -4.21 -1.26
CA TRP A 99 3.67 -5.37 -0.67
C TRP A 99 2.86 -6.66 -0.77
N THR A 100 1.54 -6.58 -0.61
CA THR A 100 0.70 -7.76 -0.72
C THR A 100 0.50 -8.24 -2.16
N GLU A 101 0.82 -7.43 -3.17
CA GLU A 101 0.78 -7.85 -4.58
C GLU A 101 1.98 -8.72 -4.99
N THR A 102 3.18 -8.37 -4.51
CA THR A 102 4.42 -9.06 -4.92
C THR A 102 5.20 -9.58 -3.71
N GLY A 103 5.48 -8.69 -2.75
CA GLY A 103 6.27 -8.96 -1.55
C GLY A 103 7.74 -9.23 -1.82
N ALA A 104 8.62 -8.99 -0.85
CA ALA A 104 10.07 -9.16 -1.03
C ALA A 104 10.53 -10.60 -1.33
N ALA A 105 9.69 -11.60 -1.09
CA ALA A 105 10.00 -12.99 -1.38
C ALA A 105 10.10 -13.28 -2.88
N VAL A 106 9.56 -12.41 -3.73
CA VAL A 106 9.56 -12.56 -5.18
C VAL A 106 10.59 -11.60 -5.78
N THR A 107 11.47 -12.09 -6.66
CA THR A 107 12.51 -11.27 -7.34
C THR A 107 11.94 -10.04 -8.03
N ALA A 108 10.69 -10.13 -8.52
CA ALA A 108 9.96 -9.02 -9.11
C ALA A 108 9.80 -7.82 -8.16
N TRP A 109 9.88 -7.98 -6.83
CA TRP A 109 9.82 -6.87 -5.87
C TRP A 109 10.77 -5.74 -6.23
N LYS A 110 12.00 -6.07 -6.66
CA LYS A 110 13.06 -5.09 -6.93
C LYS A 110 12.90 -4.32 -8.25
N THR A 111 12.06 -4.81 -9.16
CA THR A 111 11.93 -4.27 -10.53
C THR A 111 10.50 -3.92 -10.91
N ARG A 112 9.53 -4.68 -10.43
CA ARG A 112 8.09 -4.63 -10.76
C ARG A 112 7.26 -4.93 -9.50
N PRO A 113 7.28 -4.04 -8.48
CA PRO A 113 6.61 -4.28 -7.20
C PRO A 113 5.08 -4.25 -7.28
N ILE A 114 4.52 -3.60 -8.29
CA ILE A 114 3.09 -3.59 -8.62
C ILE A 114 2.87 -4.54 -9.80
N GLN A 115 1.81 -5.35 -9.74
CA GLN A 115 1.50 -6.32 -10.78
C GLN A 115 0.72 -5.74 -11.95
N ILE A 116 -0.02 -4.65 -11.71
CA ILE A 116 -0.71 -3.90 -12.77
C ILE A 116 0.33 -3.31 -13.73
N GLY A 117 0.16 -3.59 -15.03
CA GLY A 117 1.03 -3.13 -16.12
C GLY A 117 2.22 -4.03 -16.44
N ASN A 118 2.28 -5.22 -15.86
CA ASN A 118 3.19 -6.27 -16.33
C ASN A 118 2.77 -6.80 -17.71
N THR A 119 3.71 -7.37 -18.48
CA THR A 119 3.40 -8.00 -19.77
C THR A 119 2.31 -9.06 -19.61
N GLY A 120 1.23 -8.92 -20.38
CA GLY A 120 0.07 -9.82 -20.32
C GLY A 120 -0.95 -9.49 -19.23
N ASP A 121 -0.78 -8.40 -18.48
CA ASP A 121 -1.81 -7.91 -17.57
C ASP A 121 -2.98 -7.34 -18.39
N GLU A 122 -4.15 -7.95 -18.24
CA GLU A 122 -5.39 -7.45 -18.83
C GLU A 122 -6.02 -6.35 -17.97
N GLY A 123 -5.68 -6.27 -16.68
CA GLY A 123 -6.15 -5.24 -15.75
C GLY A 123 -5.68 -3.84 -16.13
N ILE A 124 -4.51 -3.71 -16.78
CA ILE A 124 -4.06 -2.45 -17.38
C ILE A 124 -5.13 -1.88 -18.33
N LYS A 125 -5.93 -2.72 -18.99
CA LYS A 125 -6.99 -2.26 -19.89
C LYS A 125 -8.07 -1.49 -19.12
N GLU A 126 -8.39 -1.89 -17.91
CA GLU A 126 -9.34 -1.17 -17.05
C GLU A 126 -8.79 0.17 -16.53
N VAL A 127 -7.46 0.28 -16.38
CA VAL A 127 -6.80 1.46 -15.76
C VAL A 127 -6.31 2.48 -16.78
N VAL A 128 -5.85 2.06 -17.97
CA VAL A 128 -5.33 2.96 -19.02
C VAL A 128 -6.03 2.86 -20.37
N ILE A 129 -6.76 1.79 -20.71
CA ILE A 129 -7.60 1.86 -21.92
C ILE A 129 -8.79 2.71 -21.55
N PRO A 130 -8.94 3.91 -22.14
CA PRO A 130 -10.12 4.71 -21.89
C PRO A 130 -11.27 3.90 -22.47
N ALA A 131 -12.17 3.40 -21.62
CA ALA A 131 -13.45 2.85 -22.06
C ALA A 131 -14.00 3.81 -23.10
N ARG A 132 -14.07 3.39 -24.38
CA ARG A 132 -14.59 4.25 -25.44
C ARG A 132 -16.11 4.04 -25.48
N PRO A 133 -16.92 5.11 -25.46
CA PRO A 133 -16.53 6.52 -25.32
C PRO A 133 -16.12 6.86 -23.88
N ARG A 134 -15.13 7.76 -23.72
CA ARG A 134 -14.56 8.17 -22.43
C ARG A 134 -15.66 8.63 -21.49
N LYS A 135 -16.11 7.77 -20.59
CA LYS A 135 -17.02 8.19 -19.52
C LYS A 135 -16.28 9.06 -18.50
N TYR A 136 -14.95 8.88 -18.37
CA TYR A 136 -14.11 9.61 -17.42
C TYR A 136 -12.72 9.89 -18.01
N ASN A 137 -12.14 11.05 -17.70
CA ASN A 137 -10.75 11.37 -18.02
C ASN A 137 -9.83 10.87 -16.90
N ILE A 138 -8.68 10.30 -17.26
CA ILE A 138 -7.64 9.94 -16.27
C ILE A 138 -7.18 11.23 -15.58
N ILE A 139 -7.20 11.24 -14.25
CA ILE A 139 -6.78 12.37 -13.44
C ILE A 139 -5.29 12.20 -13.15
N ILE A 140 -4.46 12.89 -13.95
CA ILE A 140 -3.00 12.78 -13.89
C ILE A 140 -2.43 14.14 -13.47
N PRO A 141 -1.48 14.19 -12.51
CA PRO A 141 -0.71 15.40 -12.24
C PRO A 141 -0.09 15.94 -13.53
N LYS A 142 -0.22 17.24 -13.81
CA LYS A 142 0.30 17.85 -15.05
C LYS A 142 1.76 17.49 -15.34
N THR A 143 2.58 17.35 -14.30
CA THR A 143 4.00 16.99 -14.37
C THR A 143 4.27 15.56 -14.81
N TRP A 144 3.25 14.69 -14.85
CA TRP A 144 3.41 13.25 -15.15
C TRP A 144 3.01 12.87 -16.58
N ASN A 145 2.46 13.81 -17.35
CA ASN A 145 1.93 13.53 -18.69
C ASN A 145 3.01 12.97 -19.64
N THR A 146 4.26 13.38 -19.47
CA THR A 146 5.41 12.91 -20.28
C THR A 146 5.88 11.50 -19.95
N TYR A 147 5.46 10.93 -18.80
CA TYR A 147 5.88 9.59 -18.36
C TYR A 147 4.86 8.49 -18.68
N LEU A 148 3.66 8.87 -19.14
CA LEU A 148 2.54 7.96 -19.36
C LEU A 148 2.11 7.84 -20.83
N ILE A 149 2.74 8.58 -21.76
CA ILE A 149 2.42 8.59 -23.20
C ILE A 149 3.56 7.97 -24.04
N ASN A 150 4.22 6.94 -23.53
CA ASN A 150 5.14 6.13 -24.33
C ASN A 150 4.53 4.76 -24.62
#